data_AF-A0A956K251-F1
#
_entry.id   AF-A0A956K251-F1
#
_cell.length_a   1.000
_cell.length_b   1.000
_cell.length_c   1.000
_cell.angle_alpha   90.00
_cell.angle_beta   90.00
_cell.angle_gamma   90.00
#
_symmetry.space_group_name_H-M   'P 1'
#
loop_
_entity.id
_entity.type
_entity.pdbx_description
1 polymer ?
#
loop_
_entity_poly.entity_id
_entity_poly.type
_entity_poly.pdbx_seq_one_letter_code
_entity_poly.pdbx_strand_id
1 'polypeptide(L)'
;MGEGRHARVASTRRLYRSIDIPQADRLANVRRLALAIRDGITHPTTTQEFLGVDPRHFNYYRQAGEILGIVEPGEGAGLTLTGLGRQLLSTSEGSSDERAVFRKAVASAPALRPFRSFFAGEALSIEDLAARLRALTGMAPSTAERRARTLLQWRRYIEPEGGGFDPTEEGAGATTPAIPTLGDQLERIVAHHNAVAKQRVLDWLLRLEPARFERLAAELMVAMDYRAVQLLGGSGDGGVDIAAEQVDRWGHRVSVVVQAKRWSRVVGRRVVDEMIGVLVRRRVDHCIVVTTSEFSKAAREAALADPRLRLVDGAQLVELMAIHGIVVGLGRHGEIVPEAEIEAMSVEPWGY
;
A
#
# COMPACT_ATOMS: atom_id res chain seq x y z
N MET A 1 -56.35 30.78 -4.27
CA MET A 1 -55.21 30.44 -3.42
C MET A 1 -54.94 28.96 -3.58
N GLY A 2 -54.20 28.60 -4.64
CA GLY A 2 -53.72 27.25 -4.88
C GLY A 2 -52.20 27.31 -4.94
N GLU A 3 -51.55 26.35 -4.31
CA GLU A 3 -50.45 25.53 -4.86
C GLU A 3 -49.62 24.93 -3.72
N GLY A 4 -50.09 23.77 -3.24
CA GLY A 4 -49.17 22.75 -2.76
C GLY A 4 -48.63 22.01 -3.97
N ARG A 5 -47.31 22.08 -4.24
CA ARG A 5 -46.57 21.11 -5.08
C ARG A 5 -45.06 21.32 -5.20
N HIS A 6 -44.32 21.79 -4.18
CA HIS A 6 -42.85 21.97 -4.35
C HIS A 6 -41.93 21.46 -3.24
N ALA A 7 -42.42 20.73 -2.23
CA ALA A 7 -41.58 20.25 -1.12
C ALA A 7 -41.34 18.73 -1.09
N ARG A 8 -41.20 18.06 -2.24
CA ARG A 8 -40.91 16.59 -2.30
C ARG A 8 -39.79 16.17 -3.26
N VAL A 9 -38.85 17.05 -3.60
CA VAL A 9 -37.70 16.71 -4.48
C VAL A 9 -36.33 16.88 -3.76
N ALA A 10 -36.32 16.99 -2.43
CA ALA A 10 -35.09 17.29 -1.67
C ALA A 10 -34.56 16.12 -0.81
N SER A 11 -34.73 14.85 -1.22
CA SER A 11 -34.29 13.69 -0.42
C SER A 11 -33.39 12.65 -1.11
N THR A 12 -33.00 12.80 -2.37
CA THR A 12 -32.07 11.84 -3.03
C THR A 12 -30.62 12.33 -2.99
N ARG A 13 -30.14 12.69 -1.80
CA ARG A 13 -28.81 13.24 -1.55
C ARG A 13 -27.74 12.14 -1.74
N ARG A 14 -27.15 12.07 -2.94
CA ARG A 14 -25.87 11.42 -3.33
C ARG A 14 -25.46 10.19 -2.50
N LEU A 15 -26.04 9.04 -2.82
CA LEU A 15 -25.71 7.75 -2.17
C LEU A 15 -24.48 7.03 -2.75
N TYR A 16 -23.86 7.56 -3.81
CA TYR A 16 -22.71 6.92 -4.45
C TYR A 16 -21.69 7.98 -4.88
N ARG A 17 -20.45 7.90 -4.38
CA ARG A 17 -19.32 8.70 -4.90
C ARG A 17 -18.71 7.92 -6.07
N SER A 18 -18.06 8.60 -7.01
CA SER A 18 -17.38 7.98 -8.17
C SER A 18 -16.32 6.91 -7.82
N ILE A 19 -16.02 6.77 -6.54
CA ILE A 19 -15.04 5.87 -5.94
C ILE A 19 -15.61 4.46 -5.73
N ASP A 20 -16.92 4.24 -5.80
CA ASP A 20 -17.55 3.02 -5.25
C ASP A 20 -17.47 1.76 -6.13
N ILE A 21 -16.86 1.84 -7.32
CA ILE A 21 -16.52 0.67 -8.14
C ILE A 21 -15.06 0.80 -8.56
N PRO A 22 -14.18 -0.15 -8.21
CA PRO A 22 -12.75 -0.08 -8.53
C PRO A 22 -12.47 -0.56 -9.96
N GLN A 23 -11.24 -0.39 -10.44
CA GLN A 23 -10.76 -0.83 -11.77
C GLN A 23 -9.89 -2.07 -11.53
N ALA A 24 -10.45 -2.98 -10.75
CA ALA A 24 -9.81 -4.21 -10.30
C ALA A 24 -10.41 -5.37 -11.08
N ASP A 25 -9.99 -5.55 -12.32
CA ASP A 25 -10.61 -6.50 -13.25
C ASP A 25 -10.47 -7.97 -12.82
N ARG A 26 -9.47 -8.31 -11.99
CA ARG A 26 -9.19 -9.69 -11.56
C ARG A 26 -9.46 -9.94 -10.08
N LEU A 27 -10.52 -10.69 -9.76
CA LEU A 27 -10.82 -11.12 -8.38
C LEU A 27 -9.71 -11.98 -7.76
N ALA A 28 -8.93 -12.70 -8.58
CA ALA A 28 -7.74 -13.42 -8.12
C ALA A 28 -6.72 -12.52 -7.39
N ASN A 29 -6.55 -11.26 -7.82
CA ASN A 29 -5.67 -10.32 -7.13
C ASN A 29 -6.26 -9.81 -5.81
N VAL A 30 -7.59 -9.81 -5.65
CA VAL A 30 -8.25 -9.56 -4.36
C VAL A 30 -8.00 -10.73 -3.39
N ARG A 31 -8.01 -11.96 -3.89
CA ARG A 31 -7.57 -13.14 -3.10
C ARG A 31 -6.10 -13.05 -2.73
N ARG A 32 -5.22 -12.67 -3.65
CA ARG A 32 -3.78 -12.48 -3.35
C ARG A 32 -3.55 -11.39 -2.33
N LEU A 33 -4.32 -10.30 -2.37
CA LEU A 33 -4.32 -9.29 -1.30
C LEU A 33 -4.69 -9.90 0.05
N ALA A 34 -5.75 -10.71 0.11
CA ALA A 34 -6.14 -11.40 1.33
C ALA A 34 -5.04 -12.36 1.83
N LEU A 35 -4.39 -13.08 0.91
CA LEU A 35 -3.26 -13.97 1.20
C LEU A 35 -2.09 -13.21 1.84
N ALA A 36 -1.72 -12.06 1.27
CA ALA A 36 -0.66 -11.21 1.80
C ALA A 36 -0.93 -10.84 3.27
N ILE A 37 -2.16 -10.40 3.57
CA ILE A 37 -2.55 -10.00 4.93
C ILE A 37 -2.55 -11.18 5.90
N ARG A 38 -2.99 -12.37 5.47
CA ARG A 38 -2.90 -13.60 6.28
C ARG A 38 -1.46 -13.90 6.68
N ASP A 39 -0.53 -13.68 5.76
CA ASP A 39 0.90 -13.96 5.95
C ASP A 39 1.62 -12.80 6.68
N GLY A 40 0.86 -11.82 7.19
CA GLY A 40 1.35 -10.69 7.96
C GLY A 40 1.78 -9.48 7.14
N ILE A 41 1.78 -9.57 5.81
CA ILE A 41 2.21 -8.51 4.88
C ILE A 41 1.12 -7.43 4.81
N THR A 42 1.26 -6.41 5.66
CA THR A 42 0.22 -5.39 5.91
C THR A 42 0.64 -3.98 5.50
N HIS A 43 1.94 -3.70 5.36
CA HIS A 43 2.44 -2.41 4.91
C HIS A 43 2.16 -2.22 3.41
N PRO A 44 1.54 -1.10 2.97
CA PRO A 44 0.98 -1.04 1.62
C PRO A 44 2.01 -1.24 0.50
N THR A 45 3.23 -0.71 0.64
CA THR A 45 4.31 -0.96 -0.32
C THR A 45 4.72 -2.45 -0.40
N THR A 46 4.82 -3.14 0.73
CA THR A 46 5.17 -4.58 0.76
C THR A 46 4.06 -5.43 0.16
N THR A 47 2.80 -5.05 0.42
CA THR A 47 1.64 -5.70 -0.18
C THR A 47 1.58 -5.43 -1.69
N GLN A 48 1.88 -4.21 -2.15
CA GLN A 48 1.97 -3.88 -3.57
C GLN A 48 3.05 -4.73 -4.28
N GLU A 49 4.25 -4.80 -3.71
CA GLU A 49 5.35 -5.64 -4.20
C GLU A 49 4.93 -7.11 -4.27
N PHE A 50 4.26 -7.62 -3.21
CA PHE A 50 3.73 -8.98 -3.17
C PHE A 50 2.73 -9.27 -4.29
N LEU A 51 1.84 -8.31 -4.60
CA LEU A 51 0.88 -8.46 -5.70
C LEU A 51 1.57 -8.40 -7.07
N GLY A 52 2.73 -7.74 -7.17
CA GLY A 52 3.42 -7.52 -8.45
C GLY A 52 2.64 -6.57 -9.37
N VAL A 53 2.00 -5.56 -8.80
CA VAL A 53 1.19 -4.58 -9.55
C VAL A 53 1.69 -3.16 -9.27
N ASP A 54 1.48 -2.23 -10.21
CA ASP A 54 1.84 -0.83 -9.98
C ASP A 54 0.94 -0.16 -8.92
N PRO A 55 1.35 1.00 -8.37
CA PRO A 55 0.63 1.67 -7.29
C PRO A 55 -0.85 2.00 -7.60
N ARG A 56 -1.21 2.24 -8.87
CA ARG A 56 -2.60 2.56 -9.24
C ARG A 56 -3.46 1.30 -9.17
N HIS A 57 -2.97 0.19 -9.75
CA HIS A 57 -3.68 -1.09 -9.69
C HIS A 57 -3.76 -1.62 -8.26
N PHE A 58 -2.72 -1.49 -7.45
CA PHE A 58 -2.76 -1.84 -6.04
C PHE A 58 -3.91 -1.13 -5.30
N ASN A 59 -4.05 0.18 -5.50
CA ASN A 59 -5.15 0.94 -4.89
C ASN A 59 -6.53 0.45 -5.36
N TYR A 60 -6.68 0.04 -6.61
CA TYR A 60 -7.93 -0.56 -7.08
C TYR A 60 -8.21 -1.91 -6.40
N TYR A 61 -7.21 -2.77 -6.22
CA TYR A 61 -7.39 -4.07 -5.56
C TYR A 61 -7.65 -3.94 -4.07
N ARG A 62 -6.96 -3.03 -3.38
CA ARG A 62 -7.25 -2.66 -1.99
C ARG A 62 -8.71 -2.24 -1.85
N GLN A 63 -9.13 -1.29 -2.67
CA GLN A 63 -10.49 -0.79 -2.67
C GLN A 63 -11.52 -1.88 -3.01
N ALA A 64 -11.22 -2.78 -3.95
CA ALA A 64 -12.08 -3.91 -4.27
C ALA A 64 -12.24 -4.85 -3.07
N GLY A 65 -11.14 -5.16 -2.38
CA GLY A 65 -11.17 -5.95 -1.16
C GLY A 65 -12.05 -5.32 -0.07
N GLU A 66 -11.97 -4.00 0.12
CA GLU A 66 -12.80 -3.27 1.08
C GLU A 66 -14.29 -3.27 0.69
N ILE A 67 -14.60 -2.99 -0.58
CA ILE A 67 -15.98 -2.98 -1.10
C ILE A 67 -16.63 -4.36 -0.98
N LEU A 68 -15.87 -5.40 -1.29
CA LEU A 68 -16.32 -6.79 -1.18
C LEU A 68 -16.34 -7.28 0.28
N GLY A 69 -15.85 -6.49 1.23
CA GLY A 69 -15.76 -6.86 2.63
C GLY A 69 -14.82 -8.06 2.87
N ILE A 70 -13.80 -8.23 2.02
CA ILE A 70 -12.74 -9.23 2.16
C ILE A 70 -11.66 -8.73 3.12
N VAL A 71 -11.35 -7.43 3.05
CA VAL A 71 -10.41 -6.74 3.93
C VAL A 71 -11.06 -5.51 4.52
N GLU A 72 -10.52 -5.00 5.62
CA GLU A 72 -10.93 -3.74 6.23
C GLU A 72 -9.69 -2.94 6.70
N PRO A 73 -9.81 -1.62 6.91
CA PRO A 73 -8.73 -0.83 7.47
C PRO A 73 -8.32 -1.34 8.86
N GLY A 74 -7.03 -1.63 9.02
CA GLY A 74 -6.43 -2.07 10.28
C GLY A 74 -5.82 -0.92 11.09
N GLU A 75 -4.86 -1.26 11.95
CA GLU A 75 -4.05 -0.25 12.63
C GLU A 75 -3.13 0.50 11.64
N GLY A 76 -3.01 1.82 11.83
CA GLY A 76 -2.15 2.66 10.99
C GLY A 76 -2.63 2.76 9.54
N ALA A 77 -1.73 2.48 8.59
CA ALA A 77 -2.02 2.41 7.15
C ALA A 77 -2.28 0.97 6.66
N GLY A 78 -2.33 -0.02 7.56
CA GLY A 78 -2.43 -1.44 7.22
C GLY A 78 -3.85 -1.93 6.95
N LEU A 79 -3.96 -3.19 6.53
CA LEU A 79 -5.22 -3.90 6.26
C LEU A 79 -5.35 -5.14 7.15
N THR A 80 -6.58 -5.48 7.51
CA THR A 80 -6.91 -6.72 8.25
C THR A 80 -7.91 -7.57 7.48
N LEU A 81 -7.91 -8.88 7.76
CA LEU A 81 -8.87 -9.81 7.15
C LEU A 81 -10.19 -9.82 7.91
N THR A 82 -11.29 -9.68 7.16
CA THR A 82 -12.63 -9.89 7.71
C THR A 82 -12.92 -11.39 7.90
N GLY A 83 -14.08 -11.71 8.48
CA GLY A 83 -14.58 -13.09 8.50
C GLY A 83 -14.76 -13.68 7.09
N LEU A 84 -15.20 -12.87 6.12
CA LEU A 84 -15.38 -13.31 4.73
C LEU A 84 -14.04 -13.52 4.03
N GLY A 85 -13.04 -12.66 4.31
CA GLY A 85 -11.69 -12.86 3.79
C GLY A 85 -11.03 -14.13 4.30
N ARG A 86 -11.21 -14.48 5.58
CA ARG A 86 -10.76 -15.77 6.13
C ARG A 86 -11.48 -16.96 5.48
N GLN A 87 -12.79 -16.87 5.27
CA GLN A 87 -13.56 -17.88 4.54
C GLN A 87 -13.06 -18.04 3.09
N LEU A 88 -12.70 -16.94 2.42
CA LEU A 88 -12.14 -16.99 1.07
C LEU A 88 -10.83 -17.80 1.07
N LEU A 89 -9.93 -17.54 2.02
CA LEU A 89 -8.63 -18.22 2.06
C LEU A 89 -8.70 -19.69 2.49
N SER A 90 -9.82 -20.17 3.04
CA SER A 90 -10.02 -21.59 3.32
C SER A 90 -10.46 -22.40 2.09
N THR A 91 -10.78 -21.76 0.97
CA THR A 91 -11.11 -22.45 -0.30
C THR A 91 -9.87 -22.68 -1.14
N SER A 92 -9.93 -23.61 -2.10
CA SER A 92 -8.89 -23.75 -3.13
C SER A 92 -9.02 -22.64 -4.18
N GLU A 93 -7.89 -22.13 -4.69
CA GLU A 93 -7.89 -21.15 -5.77
C GLU A 93 -8.48 -21.76 -7.06
N GLY A 94 -9.32 -21.00 -7.75
CA GLY A 94 -10.10 -21.40 -8.92
C GLY A 94 -11.36 -22.23 -8.62
N SER A 95 -11.59 -22.65 -7.37
CA SER A 95 -12.65 -23.60 -7.01
C SER A 95 -14.07 -23.02 -7.08
N SER A 96 -15.07 -23.91 -7.16
CA SER A 96 -16.48 -23.54 -7.03
C SER A 96 -16.79 -22.84 -5.71
N ASP A 97 -16.13 -23.27 -4.63
CA ASP A 97 -16.30 -22.72 -3.29
C ASP A 97 -15.75 -21.29 -3.22
N GLU A 98 -14.61 -21.02 -3.84
CA GLU A 98 -14.07 -19.66 -3.97
C GLU A 98 -15.07 -18.74 -4.69
N ARG A 99 -15.60 -19.19 -5.82
CA ARG A 99 -16.62 -18.44 -6.59
C ARG A 99 -17.88 -18.20 -5.76
N ALA A 100 -18.29 -19.16 -4.94
CA ALA A 100 -19.42 -18.99 -4.04
C ALA A 100 -19.16 -17.91 -2.96
N VAL A 101 -17.95 -17.85 -2.40
CA VAL A 101 -17.56 -16.79 -1.45
C VAL A 101 -17.57 -15.42 -2.13
N PHE A 102 -17.00 -15.29 -3.34
CA PHE A 102 -17.06 -14.02 -4.07
C PHE A 102 -18.48 -13.62 -4.47
N ARG A 103 -19.35 -14.57 -4.85
CA ARG A 103 -20.77 -14.29 -5.12
C ARG A 103 -21.47 -13.72 -3.88
N LYS A 104 -21.22 -14.32 -2.71
CA LYS A 104 -21.72 -13.82 -1.41
C LYS A 104 -21.19 -12.41 -1.10
N ALA A 105 -19.90 -12.17 -1.38
CA ALA A 105 -19.26 -10.85 -1.21
C ALA A 105 -19.94 -9.78 -2.09
N VAL A 106 -20.10 -10.07 -3.38
CA VAL A 106 -20.75 -9.18 -4.35
C VAL A 106 -22.20 -8.86 -3.96
N ALA A 107 -22.98 -9.87 -3.56
CA ALA A 107 -24.38 -9.69 -3.16
C ALA A 107 -24.54 -8.83 -1.89
N SER A 108 -23.55 -8.90 -1.00
CA SER A 108 -23.52 -8.22 0.31
C SER A 108 -22.95 -6.80 0.23
N ALA A 109 -22.13 -6.51 -0.77
CA ALA A 109 -21.50 -5.21 -0.98
C ALA A 109 -22.53 -4.08 -1.20
N PRO A 110 -22.61 -3.06 -0.31
CA PRO A 110 -23.57 -1.96 -0.46
C PRO A 110 -23.42 -1.18 -1.77
N ALA A 111 -22.18 -0.98 -2.22
CA ALA A 111 -21.85 -0.28 -3.46
C ALA A 111 -22.37 -0.99 -4.71
N LEU A 112 -22.57 -2.32 -4.65
CA LEU A 112 -23.02 -3.13 -5.79
C LEU A 112 -24.54 -3.36 -5.80
N ARG A 113 -25.28 -2.81 -4.82
CA ARG A 113 -26.75 -2.91 -4.76
C ARG A 113 -27.46 -2.52 -6.08
N PRO A 114 -27.06 -1.44 -6.79
CA PRO A 114 -27.67 -1.06 -8.07
C PRO A 114 -27.46 -2.06 -9.21
N PHE A 115 -26.53 -3.01 -9.05
CA PHE A 115 -26.15 -4.01 -10.05
C PHE A 115 -26.54 -5.44 -9.62
N ARG A 116 -27.38 -5.59 -8.59
CA ARG A 116 -27.82 -6.90 -8.10
C ARG A 116 -28.49 -7.76 -9.18
N SER A 117 -29.36 -7.17 -9.99
CA SER A 117 -30.02 -7.87 -11.10
C SER A 117 -29.03 -8.35 -12.15
N PHE A 118 -28.02 -7.53 -12.47
CA PHE A 118 -26.91 -7.89 -13.36
C PHE A 118 -26.14 -9.11 -12.85
N PHE A 119 -25.77 -9.12 -11.56
CA PHE A 119 -25.11 -10.26 -10.92
C PHE A 119 -26.05 -11.45 -10.65
N ALA A 120 -27.35 -11.31 -10.90
CA ALA A 120 -28.34 -12.38 -10.77
C ALA A 120 -28.81 -12.94 -12.12
N GLY A 121 -28.19 -12.51 -13.24
CA GLY A 121 -28.48 -13.05 -14.57
C GLY A 121 -28.92 -12.03 -15.62
N GLU A 122 -29.29 -10.80 -15.25
CA GLU A 122 -29.77 -9.78 -16.23
C GLU A 122 -28.71 -9.54 -17.32
N ALA A 123 -29.05 -9.79 -18.57
CA ALA A 123 -28.17 -9.51 -19.71
C ALA A 123 -28.12 -8.00 -19.95
N LEU A 124 -26.99 -7.38 -19.62
CA LEU A 124 -26.72 -5.97 -19.91
C LEU A 124 -25.47 -5.86 -20.76
N SER A 125 -25.55 -5.03 -21.80
CA SER A 125 -24.39 -4.65 -22.59
C SER A 125 -23.41 -3.79 -21.76
N ILE A 126 -22.18 -3.63 -22.25
CA ILE A 126 -21.19 -2.75 -21.61
C ILE A 126 -21.71 -1.30 -21.66
N GLU A 127 -22.37 -0.93 -22.74
CA GLU A 127 -22.99 0.37 -22.98
C GLU A 127 -24.07 0.66 -21.94
N ASP A 128 -24.96 -0.29 -21.68
CA ASP A 128 -26.03 -0.16 -20.68
C ASP A 128 -25.48 -0.08 -19.26
N LEU A 129 -24.49 -0.92 -18.94
CA LEU A 129 -23.78 -0.85 -17.66
C LEU A 129 -23.09 0.50 -17.48
N ALA A 130 -22.40 1.00 -18.50
CA ALA A 130 -21.74 2.29 -18.48
C ALA A 130 -22.76 3.43 -18.33
N ALA A 131 -23.88 3.39 -19.05
CA ALA A 131 -24.97 4.36 -18.91
C ALA A 131 -25.53 4.38 -17.48
N ARG A 132 -25.79 3.20 -16.89
CA ARG A 132 -26.23 3.06 -15.50
C ARG A 132 -25.21 3.62 -14.51
N LEU A 133 -23.93 3.32 -14.70
CA LEU A 133 -22.83 3.87 -13.89
C LEU A 133 -22.75 5.40 -13.94
N ARG A 134 -22.88 5.98 -15.14
CA ARG A 134 -22.89 7.43 -15.33
C ARG A 134 -24.08 8.07 -14.65
N ALA A 135 -25.27 7.50 -14.79
CA ALA A 135 -26.48 8.01 -14.16
C ALA A 135 -26.37 8.02 -12.62
N LEU A 136 -25.71 7.00 -12.04
CA LEU A 136 -25.56 6.88 -10.59
C LEU A 136 -24.46 7.77 -10.00
N THR A 137 -23.36 7.99 -10.73
CA THR A 137 -22.13 8.59 -10.17
C THR A 137 -21.72 9.92 -10.80
N GLY A 138 -22.28 10.28 -11.96
CA GLY A 138 -21.88 11.45 -12.75
C GLY A 138 -20.50 11.35 -13.38
N MET A 139 -19.93 10.15 -13.52
CA MET A 139 -18.57 9.98 -14.05
C MET A 139 -18.46 10.18 -15.57
N ALA A 140 -17.24 10.45 -16.04
CA ALA A 140 -16.92 10.59 -17.47
C ALA A 140 -17.21 9.28 -18.24
N PRO A 141 -17.59 9.35 -19.53
CA PRO A 141 -17.94 8.17 -20.33
C PRO A 141 -16.86 7.08 -20.34
N SER A 142 -15.61 7.45 -20.60
CA SER A 142 -14.48 6.51 -20.64
C SER A 142 -14.21 5.84 -19.29
N THR A 143 -14.45 6.53 -18.18
CA THR A 143 -14.34 5.95 -16.84
C THR A 143 -15.46 4.93 -16.61
N ALA A 144 -16.70 5.27 -16.99
CA ALA A 144 -17.84 4.37 -16.81
C ALA A 144 -17.68 3.06 -17.59
N GLU A 145 -17.20 3.14 -18.83
CA GLU A 145 -16.94 1.99 -19.68
C GLU A 145 -15.88 1.06 -19.06
N ARG A 146 -14.78 1.61 -18.52
CA ARG A 146 -13.76 0.82 -17.81
C ARG A 146 -14.32 0.13 -16.56
N ARG A 147 -15.21 0.78 -15.82
CA ARG A 147 -15.87 0.20 -14.63
C ARG A 147 -16.90 -0.86 -15.03
N ALA A 148 -17.64 -0.65 -16.12
CA ALA A 148 -18.56 -1.64 -16.69
C ALA A 148 -17.82 -2.94 -17.06
N ARG A 149 -16.66 -2.83 -17.72
CA ARG A 149 -15.78 -3.98 -18.00
C ARG A 149 -15.36 -4.70 -16.71
N THR A 150 -15.06 -3.98 -15.63
CA THR A 150 -14.71 -4.59 -14.34
C THR A 150 -15.87 -5.42 -13.78
N LEU A 151 -17.09 -4.87 -13.76
CA LEU A 151 -18.28 -5.61 -13.31
C LEU A 151 -18.54 -6.85 -14.16
N LEU A 152 -18.36 -6.75 -15.48
CA LEU A 152 -18.50 -7.89 -16.39
C LEU A 152 -17.49 -9.00 -16.09
N GLN A 153 -16.21 -8.64 -15.87
CA GLN A 153 -15.18 -9.61 -15.50
C GLN A 153 -15.48 -10.28 -14.15
N TRP A 154 -15.98 -9.53 -13.17
CA TRP A 154 -16.39 -10.10 -11.88
C TRP A 154 -17.53 -11.09 -12.06
N ARG A 155 -18.54 -10.74 -12.86
CA ARG A 155 -19.67 -11.65 -13.17
C ARG A 155 -19.18 -12.93 -13.83
N ARG A 156 -18.35 -12.82 -14.88
CA ARG A 156 -17.76 -13.98 -15.58
C ARG A 156 -17.01 -14.91 -14.64
N TYR A 157 -16.30 -14.36 -13.67
CA TYR A 157 -15.55 -15.15 -12.70
C TYR A 157 -16.46 -15.90 -11.71
N ILE A 158 -17.52 -15.26 -11.20
CA ILE A 158 -18.43 -15.89 -10.22
C ILE A 158 -19.49 -16.80 -10.87
N GLU A 159 -19.80 -16.60 -12.15
CA GLU A 159 -20.79 -17.34 -12.94
C GLU A 159 -20.23 -17.75 -14.31
N PRO A 160 -19.41 -18.81 -14.38
CA PRO A 160 -18.82 -19.25 -15.64
C PRO A 160 -19.79 -19.98 -16.58
N GLU A 161 -20.94 -20.46 -16.09
CA GLU A 161 -21.86 -21.33 -16.85
C GLU A 161 -23.15 -20.63 -17.35
N GLY A 162 -23.32 -19.33 -17.11
CA GLY A 162 -24.50 -18.56 -17.57
C GLY A 162 -24.25 -17.81 -18.88
N GLY A 163 -24.62 -18.42 -20.02
CA GLY A 163 -24.37 -17.91 -21.37
C GLY A 163 -25.00 -16.54 -21.72
N GLY A 164 -24.40 -15.89 -22.73
CA GLY A 164 -24.92 -14.69 -23.38
C GLY A 164 -23.90 -13.60 -23.74
N PHE A 165 -22.71 -13.95 -24.25
CA PHE A 165 -21.85 -13.00 -24.96
C PHE A 165 -20.93 -13.76 -25.92
N ASP A 166 -20.94 -13.38 -27.20
CA ASP A 166 -20.13 -13.96 -28.26
C ASP A 166 -18.63 -13.62 -28.03
N PRO A 167 -17.71 -14.60 -27.97
CA PRO A 167 -16.28 -14.35 -27.72
C PRO A 167 -15.56 -13.57 -28.82
N THR A 168 -16.22 -13.27 -29.95
CA THR A 168 -15.57 -12.72 -31.15
C THR A 168 -15.56 -11.19 -31.25
N GLU A 169 -16.21 -10.45 -30.35
CA GLU A 169 -16.07 -8.99 -30.29
C GLU A 169 -14.85 -8.53 -29.47
N GLU A 170 -13.73 -8.49 -30.20
CA GLU A 170 -12.46 -7.74 -30.05
C GLU A 170 -12.06 -7.09 -28.71
N GLY A 171 -10.79 -7.34 -28.34
CA GLY A 171 -9.97 -6.41 -27.56
C GLY A 171 -9.02 -7.05 -26.55
N ALA A 172 -7.90 -7.60 -27.04
CA ALA A 172 -6.63 -7.84 -26.34
C ALA A 172 -6.67 -8.06 -24.80
N GLY A 173 -6.56 -9.33 -24.38
CA GLY A 173 -6.06 -9.67 -23.04
C GLY A 173 -6.83 -10.75 -22.27
N ALA A 174 -7.79 -11.43 -22.88
CA ALA A 174 -8.41 -12.62 -22.28
C ALA A 174 -7.49 -13.84 -22.47
N THR A 175 -6.39 -13.88 -21.72
CA THR A 175 -5.65 -15.12 -21.55
C THR A 175 -6.48 -16.02 -20.63
N THR A 176 -6.95 -17.13 -21.16
CA THR A 176 -7.16 -18.39 -20.43
C THR A 176 -6.12 -18.47 -19.30
N PRO A 177 -6.44 -18.83 -18.04
CA PRO A 177 -5.43 -18.87 -16.99
C PRO A 177 -4.33 -19.84 -17.42
N ALA A 178 -3.22 -19.29 -17.91
CA ALA A 178 -2.05 -20.06 -18.26
C ALA A 178 -1.60 -20.74 -16.97
N ILE A 179 -1.32 -22.04 -17.04
CA ILE A 179 -0.64 -22.74 -15.96
C ILE A 179 0.62 -21.91 -15.68
N PRO A 180 0.81 -21.39 -14.45
CA PRO A 180 1.96 -20.57 -14.13
C PRO A 180 3.22 -21.33 -14.51
N THR A 181 4.10 -20.71 -15.27
CA THR A 181 5.39 -21.33 -15.59
C THR A 181 6.20 -21.50 -14.31
N LEU A 182 7.20 -22.38 -14.33
CA LEU A 182 8.12 -22.51 -13.19
C LEU A 182 8.79 -21.16 -12.85
N GLY A 183 9.06 -20.33 -13.87
CA GLY A 183 9.54 -18.96 -13.70
C GLY A 183 8.55 -18.10 -12.91
N ASP A 184 7.28 -18.07 -13.33
CA ASP A 184 6.22 -17.33 -12.62
C ASP A 184 6.03 -17.82 -11.18
N GLN A 185 6.16 -19.12 -10.94
CA GLN A 185 6.08 -19.71 -9.61
C GLN A 185 7.27 -19.27 -8.74
N LEU A 186 8.49 -19.30 -9.28
CA LEU A 186 9.68 -18.88 -8.57
C LEU A 186 9.65 -17.39 -8.24
N GLU A 187 9.26 -16.54 -9.20
CA GLU A 187 9.09 -15.09 -8.98
C GLU A 187 8.09 -14.82 -7.86
N ARG A 188 6.97 -15.56 -7.81
CA ARG A 188 5.99 -15.45 -6.72
C ARG A 188 6.57 -15.85 -5.38
N ILE A 189 7.35 -16.93 -5.31
CA ILE A 189 7.97 -17.39 -4.07
C ILE A 189 8.98 -16.35 -3.56
N VAL A 190 9.81 -15.82 -4.46
CA VAL A 190 10.82 -14.80 -4.12
C VAL A 190 10.13 -13.50 -3.66
N ALA A 191 9.14 -13.02 -4.41
CA ALA A 191 8.37 -11.83 -4.04
C ALA A 191 7.66 -12.01 -2.69
N HIS A 192 7.11 -13.20 -2.43
CA HIS A 192 6.53 -13.56 -1.15
C HIS A 192 7.55 -13.48 -0.02
N HIS A 193 8.68 -14.16 -0.16
CA HIS A 193 9.72 -14.19 0.85
C HIS A 193 10.25 -12.78 1.18
N ASN A 194 10.53 -11.99 0.14
CA ASN A 194 11.03 -10.62 0.29
C ASN A 194 10.00 -9.71 0.99
N ALA A 195 8.72 -9.82 0.61
CA ALA A 195 7.66 -9.03 1.24
C ALA A 195 7.48 -9.38 2.72
N VAL A 196 7.52 -10.68 3.08
CA VAL A 196 7.47 -11.12 4.48
C VAL A 196 8.69 -10.61 5.26
N ALA A 197 9.90 -10.72 4.70
CA ALA A 197 11.12 -10.24 5.35
C ALA A 197 11.06 -8.73 5.60
N LYS A 198 10.70 -7.95 4.57
CA LYS A 198 10.57 -6.49 4.65
C LYS A 198 9.54 -6.07 5.70
N GLN A 199 8.38 -6.74 5.74
CA GLN A 199 7.35 -6.49 6.75
C GLN A 199 7.86 -6.73 8.17
N ARG A 200 8.58 -7.84 8.42
CA ARG A 200 9.11 -8.14 9.76
C ARG A 200 10.07 -7.06 10.26
N VAL A 201 10.89 -6.51 9.36
CA VAL A 201 11.79 -5.39 9.69
C VAL A 201 10.98 -4.13 10.01
N LEU A 202 9.94 -3.81 9.21
CA LEU A 202 9.04 -2.68 9.49
C LEU A 202 8.35 -2.80 10.84
N ASP A 203 7.83 -3.98 11.17
CA ASP A 203 7.18 -4.23 12.46
C ASP A 203 8.17 -4.06 13.62
N TRP A 204 9.43 -4.48 13.45
CA TRP A 204 10.47 -4.22 14.44
C TRP A 204 10.80 -2.74 14.57
N LEU A 205 11.00 -2.03 13.45
CA LEU A 205 11.25 -0.58 13.47
C LEU A 205 10.13 0.16 14.21
N LEU A 206 8.87 -0.26 14.01
CA LEU A 206 7.72 0.28 14.72
C LEU A 206 7.71 -0.02 16.22
N ARG A 207 8.36 -1.09 16.69
CA ARG A 207 8.50 -1.41 18.12
C ARG A 207 9.65 -0.68 18.81
N LEU A 208 10.55 -0.04 18.06
CA LEU A 208 11.66 0.71 18.66
C LEU A 208 11.17 1.95 19.41
N GLU A 209 11.90 2.31 20.46
CA GLU A 209 11.77 3.64 21.07
C GLU A 209 12.16 4.73 20.07
N PRO A 210 11.51 5.91 20.07
CA PRO A 210 11.81 6.99 19.12
C PRO A 210 13.30 7.35 19.04
N ALA A 211 13.97 7.50 20.18
CA ALA A 211 15.40 7.81 20.23
C ALA A 211 16.29 6.67 19.67
N ARG A 212 15.85 5.42 19.76
CA ARG A 212 16.56 4.27 19.15
C ARG A 212 16.38 4.27 17.64
N PHE A 213 15.21 4.65 17.14
CA PHE A 213 14.98 4.82 15.71
C PHE A 213 15.82 5.96 15.11
N GLU A 214 15.93 7.09 15.82
CA GLU A 214 16.81 8.20 15.42
C GLU A 214 18.28 7.76 15.36
N ARG A 215 18.76 7.02 16.37
CA ARG A 215 20.10 6.41 16.36
C ARG A 215 20.31 5.47 15.17
N LEU A 216 19.37 4.57 14.91
CA LEU A 216 19.45 3.66 13.77
C LEU A 216 19.53 4.40 12.43
N ALA A 217 18.75 5.47 12.28
CA ALA A 217 18.82 6.32 11.08
C ALA A 217 20.20 7.00 10.97
N ALA A 218 20.81 7.43 12.07
CA ALA A 218 22.17 7.98 12.08
C ALA A 218 23.23 6.92 11.75
N GLU A 219 23.10 5.69 12.28
CA GLU A 219 23.97 4.56 11.94
C GLU A 219 23.90 4.23 10.45
N LEU A 220 22.70 4.22 9.87
CA LEU A 220 22.52 4.05 8.43
C LEU A 220 23.23 5.16 7.64
N MET A 221 23.16 6.42 8.08
CA MET A 221 23.90 7.50 7.42
C MET A 221 25.41 7.25 7.45
N VAL A 222 25.95 6.79 8.58
CA VAL A 222 27.38 6.43 8.67
C VAL A 222 27.72 5.29 7.71
N ALA A 223 26.89 4.24 7.64
CA ALA A 223 27.07 3.13 6.70
C ALA A 223 26.91 3.52 5.22
N MET A 224 26.29 4.67 4.96
CA MET A 224 26.17 5.32 3.64
C MET A 224 27.31 6.34 3.37
N ASP A 225 28.40 6.27 4.12
CA ASP A 225 29.58 7.15 4.03
C ASP A 225 29.33 8.64 4.36
N TYR A 226 28.25 8.97 5.07
CA TYR A 226 28.10 10.31 5.64
C TYR A 226 29.07 10.51 6.81
N ARG A 227 29.59 11.72 6.92
CA ARG A 227 30.55 12.15 7.94
C ARG A 227 29.92 13.15 8.90
N ALA A 228 30.60 13.40 10.02
CA ALA A 228 30.18 14.35 11.04
C ALA A 228 28.71 14.15 11.49
N VAL A 229 28.27 12.89 11.53
CA VAL A 229 26.88 12.54 11.88
C VAL A 229 26.66 12.83 13.36
N GLN A 230 25.66 13.67 13.65
CA GLN A 230 25.31 14.11 14.99
C GLN A 230 23.80 13.99 15.19
N LEU A 231 23.41 13.36 16.31
CA LEU A 231 22.02 13.37 16.76
C LEU A 231 21.71 14.73 17.38
N LEU A 232 20.63 15.34 16.91
CA LEU A 232 20.13 16.60 17.41
C LEU A 232 18.93 16.29 18.31
N GLY A 233 19.07 16.52 19.61
CA GLY A 233 18.05 16.21 20.59
C GLY A 233 17.38 17.48 21.12
N GLY A 234 16.04 17.51 21.10
CA GLY A 234 15.27 18.47 21.88
C GLY A 234 14.01 19.02 21.21
N SER A 235 13.01 19.33 22.04
CA SER A 235 11.86 20.15 21.65
C SER A 235 12.32 21.60 21.46
N GLY A 236 12.78 21.94 20.27
CA GLY A 236 13.31 23.28 19.95
C GLY A 236 14.03 23.35 18.60
N ASP A 237 14.47 22.20 18.09
CA ASP A 237 15.34 22.12 16.92
C ASP A 237 14.57 22.22 15.58
N GLY A 238 13.33 22.70 15.61
CA GLY A 238 12.52 22.83 14.40
C GLY A 238 12.23 21.50 13.70
N GLY A 239 12.34 20.38 14.41
CA GLY A 239 12.02 19.04 13.94
C GLY A 239 13.15 18.28 13.25
N VAL A 240 14.40 18.74 13.35
CA VAL A 240 15.57 18.01 12.85
C VAL A 240 16.10 17.05 13.92
N ASP A 241 16.31 15.80 13.54
CA ASP A 241 16.74 14.75 14.46
C ASP A 241 18.23 14.36 14.23
N ILE A 242 18.77 14.57 13.01
CA ILE A 242 20.18 14.28 12.66
C ILE A 242 20.75 15.41 11.79
N ALA A 243 22.03 15.74 11.99
CA ALA A 243 22.84 16.52 11.06
C ALA A 243 24.06 15.71 10.60
N ALA A 244 24.44 15.84 9.34
CA ALA A 244 25.58 15.14 8.75
C ALA A 244 26.17 15.93 7.56
N GLU A 245 27.33 15.49 7.09
CA GLU A 245 28.00 16.03 5.89
C GLU A 245 28.32 14.89 4.93
N GLN A 246 28.04 15.08 3.63
CA GLN A 246 28.65 14.26 2.59
C GLN A 246 29.89 14.98 2.07
N VAL A 247 30.99 14.23 1.94
CA VAL A 247 32.26 14.78 1.44
C VAL A 247 32.65 14.03 0.19
N ASP A 248 32.74 14.73 -0.93
CA ASP A 248 33.18 14.13 -2.19
C ASP A 248 34.72 13.93 -2.22
N ARG A 249 35.22 13.30 -3.27
CA ARG A 249 36.66 13.03 -3.43
C ARG A 249 37.51 14.30 -3.62
N TRP A 250 36.89 15.43 -3.97
CA TRP A 250 37.55 16.73 -4.12
C TRP A 250 37.53 17.55 -2.84
N GLY A 251 36.82 17.09 -1.80
CA GLY A 251 36.70 17.76 -0.52
C GLY A 251 35.55 18.76 -0.44
N HIS A 252 34.64 18.80 -1.43
CA HIS A 252 33.41 19.57 -1.29
C HIS A 252 32.53 18.94 -0.22
N ARG A 253 31.96 19.80 0.61
CA ARG A 253 31.08 19.40 1.71
C ARG A 253 29.66 19.80 1.39
N VAL A 254 28.76 18.84 1.55
CA VAL A 254 27.33 19.01 1.39
C VAL A 254 26.67 18.74 2.73
N SER A 255 26.07 19.76 3.32
CA SER A 255 25.37 19.67 4.60
C SER A 255 23.99 19.02 4.42
N VAL A 256 23.72 18.00 5.22
CA VAL A 256 22.47 17.24 5.17
C VAL A 256 21.86 17.18 6.56
N VAL A 257 20.56 17.45 6.64
CA VAL A 257 19.80 17.24 7.87
C VAL A 257 18.68 16.24 7.66
N VAL A 258 18.40 15.45 8.67
CA VAL A 258 17.39 14.40 8.61
C VAL A 258 16.38 14.57 9.72
N GLN A 259 15.11 14.38 9.36
CA GLN A 259 14.02 14.18 10.30
C GLN A 259 13.59 12.71 10.22
N ALA A 260 13.69 12.01 11.34
CA ALA A 260 13.34 10.60 11.48
C ALA A 260 12.04 10.47 12.28
N LYS A 261 10.99 9.93 11.66
CA LYS A 261 9.66 9.77 12.27
C LYS A 261 9.20 8.31 12.24
N ARG A 262 9.29 7.65 13.40
CA ARG A 262 8.70 6.32 13.65
C ARG A 262 7.19 6.43 13.77
N TRP A 263 6.49 6.31 12.65
CA TRP A 263 5.04 6.51 12.55
C TRP A 263 4.38 5.26 11.96
N SER A 264 3.15 4.97 12.39
CA SER A 264 2.29 3.94 11.77
C SER A 264 1.26 4.54 10.81
N ARG A 265 1.05 5.85 10.85
CA ARG A 265 0.08 6.58 10.01
C ARG A 265 0.78 7.24 8.83
N VAL A 266 0.04 7.43 7.75
CA VAL A 266 0.54 8.11 6.55
C VAL A 266 1.03 9.52 6.89
N VAL A 267 2.24 9.86 6.45
CA VAL A 267 2.86 11.16 6.67
C VAL A 267 2.23 12.21 5.73
N GLY A 268 1.63 13.22 6.34
CA GLY A 268 0.95 14.32 5.64
C GLY A 268 1.89 15.41 5.14
N ARG A 269 1.38 16.27 4.26
CA ARG A 269 2.12 17.39 3.67
C ARG A 269 2.75 18.34 4.71
N ARG A 270 2.12 18.53 5.87
CA ARG A 270 2.63 19.42 6.92
C ARG A 270 4.10 19.17 7.28
N VAL A 271 4.50 17.90 7.41
CA VAL A 271 5.87 17.50 7.78
C VAL A 271 6.86 17.93 6.68
N VAL A 272 6.45 17.78 5.42
CA VAL A 272 7.24 18.20 4.25
C VAL A 272 7.41 19.72 4.22
N ASP A 273 6.33 20.47 4.39
CA ASP A 273 6.39 21.94 4.41
C ASP A 273 7.27 22.46 5.56
N GLU A 274 7.23 21.80 6.73
CA GLU A 274 8.10 22.13 7.88
C GLU A 274 9.59 21.96 7.55
N MET A 275 9.95 20.86 6.88
CA MET A 275 11.32 20.57 6.47
C MET A 275 11.82 21.45 5.33
N ILE A 276 10.94 21.90 4.44
CA ILE A 276 11.25 22.97 3.48
C ILE A 276 11.58 24.28 4.24
N GLY A 277 10.83 24.59 5.29
CA GLY A 277 11.15 25.72 6.18
C GLY A 277 12.52 25.59 6.84
N VAL A 278 12.94 24.37 7.20
CA VAL A 278 14.27 24.09 7.76
C VAL A 278 15.38 24.36 6.75
N LEU A 279 15.22 23.92 5.48
CA LEU A 279 16.18 24.20 4.40
C LEU A 279 16.55 25.69 4.35
N VAL A 280 15.53 26.54 4.36
CA VAL A 280 15.70 28.01 4.25
C VAL A 280 16.31 28.61 5.52
N ARG A 281 15.81 28.23 6.71
CA ARG A 281 16.26 28.83 7.98
C ARG A 281 17.67 28.41 8.37
N ARG A 282 18.03 27.14 8.19
CA ARG A 282 19.33 26.59 8.57
C ARG A 282 20.39 26.70 7.48
N ARG A 283 20.00 27.08 6.25
CA ARG A 283 20.88 27.16 5.07
C ARG A 283 21.66 25.87 4.81
N VAL A 284 20.98 24.74 4.97
CA VAL A 284 21.53 23.41 4.70
C VAL A 284 21.28 23.03 3.25
N ASP A 285 22.17 22.22 2.67
CA ASP A 285 22.14 21.89 1.25
C ASP A 285 21.02 20.90 0.92
N HIS A 286 20.80 19.90 1.80
CA HIS A 286 19.74 18.91 1.65
C HIS A 286 19.01 18.60 2.96
N CYS A 287 17.74 18.22 2.81
CA CYS A 287 16.91 17.68 3.87
C CYS A 287 16.42 16.29 3.48
N ILE A 288 16.34 15.39 4.46
CA ILE A 288 15.76 14.07 4.27
C ILE A 288 14.67 13.86 5.33
N VAL A 289 13.50 13.35 4.91
CA VAL A 289 12.47 12.87 5.83
C VAL A 289 12.43 11.36 5.73
N VAL A 290 12.76 10.70 6.83
CA VAL A 290 12.75 9.24 6.98
C VAL A 290 11.56 8.84 7.83
N THR A 291 10.80 7.84 7.40
CA THR A 291 9.70 7.30 8.20
C THR A 291 9.55 5.78 8.02
N THR A 292 8.96 5.12 9.02
CA THR A 292 8.55 3.71 8.96
C THR A 292 7.23 3.49 8.22
N SER A 293 6.55 4.57 7.82
CA SER A 293 5.24 4.58 7.14
C SER A 293 5.37 5.02 5.68
N GLU A 294 4.24 5.33 5.04
CA GLU A 294 4.18 5.93 3.71
C GLU A 294 3.92 7.44 3.76
N PHE A 295 4.28 8.13 2.68
CA PHE A 295 3.91 9.53 2.48
C PHE A 295 2.60 9.68 1.72
N SER A 296 1.78 10.65 2.11
CA SER A 296 0.58 11.00 1.35
C SER A 296 0.93 11.51 -0.05
N LYS A 297 0.00 11.39 -1.00
CA LYS A 297 0.18 11.96 -2.35
C LYS A 297 0.56 13.45 -2.30
N ALA A 298 -0.12 14.22 -1.45
CA ALA A 298 0.16 15.65 -1.26
C ALA A 298 1.56 15.91 -0.67
N ALA A 299 2.06 15.05 0.23
CA ALA A 299 3.43 15.14 0.74
C ALA A 299 4.47 14.87 -0.35
N ARG A 300 4.25 13.83 -1.18
CA ARG A 300 5.13 13.52 -2.32
C ARG A 300 5.14 14.66 -3.34
N GLU A 301 3.97 15.21 -3.69
CA GLU A 301 3.86 16.36 -4.58
C GLU A 301 4.57 17.60 -4.04
N ALA A 302 4.45 17.88 -2.74
CA ALA A 302 5.15 18.99 -2.11
C ALA A 302 6.68 18.81 -2.11
N ALA A 303 7.18 17.60 -1.91
CA ALA A 303 8.62 17.33 -1.96
C ALA A 303 9.19 17.47 -3.38
N LEU A 304 8.41 17.20 -4.43
CA LEU A 304 8.82 17.44 -5.82
C LEU A 304 9.03 18.93 -6.13
N ALA A 305 8.49 19.84 -5.32
CA ALA A 305 8.64 21.28 -5.52
C ALA A 305 10.04 21.80 -5.14
N ASP A 306 10.79 21.07 -4.29
CA ASP A 306 12.16 21.44 -3.92
C ASP A 306 13.10 20.23 -4.07
N PRO A 307 14.02 20.23 -5.05
CA PRO A 307 14.91 19.08 -5.32
C PRO A 307 15.90 18.79 -4.18
N ARG A 308 16.03 19.70 -3.21
CA ARG A 308 16.89 19.51 -2.04
C ARG A 308 16.23 18.66 -0.95
N LEU A 309 14.93 18.40 -1.04
CA LEU A 309 14.20 17.56 -0.09
C LEU A 309 14.02 16.14 -0.62
N ARG A 310 14.47 15.16 0.15
CA ARG A 310 14.26 13.73 -0.13
C ARG A 310 13.29 13.10 0.86
N LEU A 311 12.41 12.24 0.36
CA LEU A 311 11.53 11.41 1.18
C LEU A 311 12.02 9.96 1.11
N VAL A 312 12.14 9.32 2.27
CA VAL A 312 12.48 7.90 2.43
C VAL A 312 11.37 7.26 3.26
N ASP A 313 10.51 6.49 2.59
CA ASP A 313 9.43 5.75 3.26
C ASP A 313 9.95 4.42 3.83
N GLY A 314 9.09 3.73 4.59
CA GLY A 314 9.49 2.53 5.33
C GLY A 314 10.09 1.45 4.42
N ALA A 315 9.50 1.24 3.24
CA ALA A 315 10.00 0.24 2.31
C ALA A 315 11.39 0.57 1.76
N GLN A 316 11.62 1.84 1.39
CA GLN A 316 12.95 2.32 0.96
C GLN A 316 13.96 2.27 2.11
N LEU A 317 13.55 2.59 3.33
CA LEU A 317 14.41 2.51 4.51
C LEU A 317 14.92 1.09 4.72
N VAL A 318 14.05 0.08 4.67
CA VAL A 318 14.46 -1.33 4.83
C VAL A 318 15.39 -1.78 3.70
N GLU A 319 15.15 -1.33 2.47
CA GLU A 319 16.03 -1.62 1.34
C GLU A 319 17.42 -0.99 1.52
N LEU A 320 17.49 0.27 1.95
CA LEU A 320 18.76 0.93 2.26
C LEU A 320 19.50 0.23 3.41
N MET A 321 18.78 -0.17 4.47
CA MET A 321 19.37 -0.95 5.55
C MET A 321 19.98 -2.26 5.05
N ALA A 322 19.28 -2.97 4.17
CA ALA A 322 19.77 -4.22 3.60
C ALA A 322 21.00 -4.01 2.71
N ILE A 323 20.99 -2.99 1.83
CA ILE A 323 22.11 -2.67 0.93
C ILE A 323 23.37 -2.30 1.72
N HIS A 324 23.22 -1.53 2.80
CA HIS A 324 24.33 -1.02 3.59
C HIS A 324 24.70 -1.93 4.77
N GLY A 325 24.19 -3.17 4.80
CA GLY A 325 24.57 -4.17 5.80
C GLY A 325 24.18 -3.77 7.22
N ILE A 326 23.13 -2.96 7.41
CA ILE A 326 22.51 -2.76 8.72
C ILE A 326 21.72 -4.03 9.04
N VAL A 327 22.45 -5.05 9.50
CA VAL A 327 21.90 -6.36 9.82
C VAL A 327 21.14 -6.27 11.13
N VAL A 328 19.84 -6.55 11.00
CA VAL A 328 18.95 -6.82 12.11
C VAL A 328 19.06 -8.31 12.41
N GLY A 329 19.97 -8.68 13.31
CA GLY A 329 20.17 -10.06 13.71
C GLY A 329 18.97 -10.60 14.49
N LEU A 330 18.63 -11.87 14.28
CA LEU A 330 17.62 -12.56 15.08
C LEU A 330 18.29 -13.09 16.35
N GLY A 331 17.96 -12.50 17.50
CA GLY A 331 18.32 -13.02 18.82
C GLY A 331 17.70 -14.41 19.06
N ARG A 332 18.20 -15.11 20.09
CA ARG A 332 17.85 -16.52 20.44
C ARG A 332 16.33 -16.79 20.63
N HIS A 333 15.51 -15.75 20.79
CA HIS A 333 14.06 -15.85 20.97
C HIS A 333 13.23 -15.22 19.83
N GLY A 334 13.85 -14.92 18.68
CA GLY A 334 13.17 -14.28 17.54
C GLY A 334 13.03 -12.76 17.68
N GLU A 335 13.70 -12.16 18.66
CA GLU A 335 13.85 -10.72 18.78
C GLU A 335 14.81 -10.21 17.71
N ILE A 336 14.53 -9.04 17.15
CA ILE A 336 15.44 -8.42 16.20
C ILE A 336 16.39 -7.49 16.97
N VAL A 337 17.69 -7.72 16.83
CA VAL A 337 18.78 -7.08 17.57
C VAL A 337 19.79 -6.51 16.56
N PRO A 338 20.19 -5.23 16.64
CA PRO A 338 21.27 -4.69 15.81
C PRO A 338 22.56 -5.49 16.00
N GLU A 339 23.34 -5.70 14.95
CA GLU A 339 24.62 -6.43 15.00
C GLU A 339 25.59 -5.87 16.07
N ALA A 340 25.56 -4.55 16.31
CA ALA A 340 26.35 -3.88 17.35
C ALA A 340 26.00 -4.33 18.80
N GLU A 341 24.78 -4.81 19.05
CA GLU A 341 24.38 -5.40 20.33
C GLU A 341 24.73 -6.90 20.40
N ILE A 342 24.88 -7.59 19.26
CA ILE A 342 25.28 -9.01 19.19
C ILE A 342 26.78 -9.17 19.55
N GLU A 343 27.62 -8.23 19.11
CA GLU A 343 29.02 -8.18 19.55
C GLU A 343 29.16 -7.86 21.05
N ALA A 344 28.28 -7.01 21.60
CA ALA A 344 28.27 -6.72 23.03
C ALA A 344 27.80 -7.89 23.91
N MET A 345 27.05 -8.85 23.34
CA MET A 345 26.55 -10.05 24.03
C MET A 345 27.48 -11.27 23.92
N SER A 346 28.58 -11.20 23.16
CA SER A 346 29.44 -12.35 22.84
C SER A 346 30.81 -12.36 23.55
N VAL A 347 30.98 -11.59 24.64
CA VAL A 347 32.21 -11.67 25.46
C VAL A 347 31.88 -11.92 26.92
N GLU A 348 31.59 -13.19 27.26
CA GLU A 348 32.08 -13.70 28.54
C GLU A 348 33.40 -14.45 28.27
N PRO A 349 34.51 -14.06 28.92
CA PRO A 349 35.76 -14.80 28.80
C PRO A 349 35.58 -16.14 29.52
N TRP A 350 35.67 -17.24 28.78
CA TRP A 350 35.90 -18.54 29.38
C TRP A 350 37.29 -18.53 30.00
N GLY A 351 37.33 -18.39 31.32
CA GLY A 351 38.52 -18.61 32.11
C GLY A 351 38.93 -20.08 32.04
N TYR A 352 40.22 -20.30 31.77
CA TYR A 352 41.08 -21.24 32.50
C TYR A 352 42.51 -20.72 32.46
#